data_AF-A0A2E3MB16-F1
#
_entry.id   AF-A0A2E3MB16-F1
#
_cell.length_a   1.000
_cell.length_b   1.000
_cell.length_c   1.000
_cell.angle_alpha   90.00
_cell.angle_beta   90.00
_cell.angle_gamma   90.00
#
_symmetry.space_group_name_H-M   'P 1'
#
loop_
_entity.id
_entity.type
_entity.pdbx_description
1 polymer ?
#
loop_
_entity_poly.entity_id
_entity_poly.type
_entity_poly.pdbx_seq_one_letter_code
_entity_poly.pdbx_strand_id
1 'polypeptide(L)'
;MNPSKVDLKNSLNTLKSKKKLLLNKKKKIIKEINAIKIQEKNLRNEIKNCEDQNKLVVAVGFDKRWSTYNCIVKFEADHFSFYLGKENAIKNTLQQFHQKDISRRGQTFMKEEIKEIVRAVVPNHLKSGRSYKSVNFKKIVELYISSGEWNYWKDV
;
A
#
# COMPACT_ATOMS: atom_id res chain seq x y z
N MET A 1 -62.93 -13.82 37.32
CA MET A 1 -62.30 -13.76 38.66
C MET A 1 -61.20 -12.73 38.62
N ASN A 2 -61.23 -11.72 39.49
CA ASN A 2 -60.14 -10.75 39.60
C ASN A 2 -58.93 -11.41 40.29
N PRO A 3 -57.70 -11.22 39.78
CA PRO A 3 -56.50 -11.81 40.37
C PRO A 3 -56.34 -11.32 41.81
N SER A 4 -55.94 -12.21 42.72
CA SER A 4 -55.77 -11.84 44.12
C SER A 4 -54.59 -10.87 44.28
N LYS A 5 -54.61 -10.07 45.35
CA LYS A 5 -53.50 -9.16 45.70
C LYS A 5 -52.16 -9.89 45.81
N VAL A 6 -52.18 -11.17 46.18
CA VAL A 6 -51.00 -12.03 46.28
C VAL A 6 -50.45 -12.37 44.88
N ASP A 7 -51.32 -12.71 43.93
CA ASP A 7 -50.94 -13.04 42.55
C ASP A 7 -50.31 -11.85 41.83
N LEU A 8 -50.85 -10.65 42.06
CA LEU A 8 -50.30 -9.40 41.53
C LEU A 8 -48.91 -9.11 42.12
N LYS A 9 -48.72 -9.34 43.42
CA LYS A 9 -47.43 -9.13 44.10
C LYS A 9 -46.36 -10.12 43.62
N ASN A 10 -46.74 -11.38 43.41
CA ASN A 10 -45.86 -12.40 42.85
C ASN A 10 -45.44 -12.05 41.41
N SER A 11 -46.40 -11.69 40.56
CA SER A 11 -46.13 -11.26 39.18
C SER A 11 -45.19 -10.05 39.10
N LEU A 12 -45.40 -9.05 39.98
CA LEU A 12 -44.52 -7.88 40.07
C LEU A 12 -43.08 -8.27 40.44
N ASN A 13 -42.91 -9.19 41.39
CA ASN A 13 -41.59 -9.67 41.79
C ASN A 13 -40.89 -10.43 40.66
N THR A 14 -41.61 -11.27 39.90
CA THR A 14 -41.08 -11.95 38.71
C THR A 14 -40.62 -10.95 37.66
N LEU A 15 -41.41 -9.90 37.40
CA LEU A 15 -41.05 -8.84 36.44
C LEU A 15 -39.83 -8.05 36.88
N LYS A 16 -39.71 -7.71 38.18
CA LYS A 16 -38.52 -7.05 38.74
C LYS A 16 -37.25 -7.89 38.55
N SER A 17 -37.33 -9.19 38.81
CA SER A 17 -36.21 -10.13 38.59
C SER A 17 -35.82 -10.22 37.11
N LYS A 18 -36.79 -10.35 36.20
CA LYS A 18 -36.54 -10.34 34.75
C LYS A 18 -35.88 -9.03 34.29
N LYS A 19 -36.37 -7.87 34.77
CA LYS A 19 -35.77 -6.55 34.48
C LYS A 19 -34.32 -6.48 34.93
N LYS A 20 -34.00 -6.94 36.14
CA LYS A 20 -32.62 -6.97 36.67
C LYS A 20 -31.71 -7.85 35.82
N LEU A 21 -32.20 -9.02 35.41
CA LEU A 21 -31.47 -9.93 34.53
C LEU A 21 -31.14 -9.27 33.18
N LEU A 22 -32.13 -8.63 32.55
CA LEU A 22 -31.96 -7.93 31.28
C LEU A 22 -30.98 -6.76 31.39
N LEU A 23 -31.03 -5.99 32.48
CA LEU A 23 -30.08 -4.91 32.74
C LEU A 23 -28.63 -5.43 32.87
N ASN A 24 -28.43 -6.57 33.53
CA ASN A 24 -27.12 -7.19 33.64
C ASN A 24 -26.61 -7.70 32.27
N LYS A 25 -27.49 -8.32 31.47
CA LYS A 25 -27.17 -8.73 30.09
C LYS A 25 -26.77 -7.53 29.24
N LYS A 26 -27.53 -6.43 29.29
CA LYS A 26 -27.21 -5.18 28.59
C LYS A 26 -25.81 -4.66 28.97
N LYS A 27 -25.49 -4.62 30.26
CA LYS A 27 -24.15 -4.20 30.73
C LYS A 27 -23.04 -5.09 30.19
N LYS A 28 -23.26 -6.40 30.13
CA LYS A 28 -22.28 -7.36 29.58
C LYS A 28 -22.05 -7.13 28.08
N ILE A 29 -23.13 -7.00 27.31
CA ILE A 29 -23.08 -6.72 25.87
C ILE A 29 -22.34 -5.41 25.58
N ILE A 30 -22.60 -4.35 26.34
CA ILE A 30 -21.90 -3.06 26.16
C ILE A 30 -20.39 -3.21 26.40
N LYS A 31 -19.98 -3.98 27.41
CA LYS A 31 -18.55 -4.25 27.66
C LYS A 31 -17.92 -5.03 26.50
N GLU A 32 -18.60 -6.05 25.99
CA GLU A 32 -18.13 -6.84 24.84
C GLU A 32 -18.00 -5.98 23.58
N ILE A 33 -19.00 -5.13 23.27
CA ILE A 33 -18.93 -4.19 22.14
C ILE A 33 -17.72 -3.25 22.27
N ASN A 34 -17.47 -2.71 23.46
CA ASN A 34 -16.33 -1.81 23.65
C ASN A 34 -14.99 -2.54 23.50
N ALA A 35 -14.88 -3.78 23.96
CA ALA A 35 -13.68 -4.59 23.75
C ALA A 35 -13.43 -4.86 22.26
N ILE A 36 -14.48 -5.22 21.51
CA ILE A 36 -14.40 -5.42 20.05
C ILE A 36 -13.95 -4.15 19.35
N LYS A 37 -14.50 -2.98 19.70
CA LYS A 37 -14.08 -1.68 19.12
C LYS A 37 -12.60 -1.38 19.33
N ILE A 38 -12.05 -1.73 20.50
CA ILE A 38 -10.62 -1.54 20.78
C ILE A 38 -9.78 -2.49 19.91
N GLN A 39 -10.17 -3.77 19.83
CA GLN A 39 -9.48 -4.75 18.98
C GLN A 39 -9.52 -4.35 17.50
N GLU A 40 -10.67 -3.90 17.01
CA GLU A 40 -10.85 -3.42 15.65
C GLU A 40 -9.94 -2.22 15.35
N LYS A 41 -9.84 -1.25 16.28
CA LYS A 41 -8.94 -0.10 16.15
C LYS A 41 -7.47 -0.53 16.09
N ASN A 42 -7.07 -1.49 16.93
CA ASN A 42 -5.71 -2.01 16.93
C ASN A 42 -5.37 -2.71 15.61
N LEU A 43 -6.26 -3.58 15.12
CA LEU A 43 -6.10 -4.26 13.83
C LEU A 43 -6.01 -3.27 12.67
N ARG A 44 -6.85 -2.22 12.65
CA ARG A 44 -6.76 -1.15 11.63
C ARG A 44 -5.39 -0.46 11.63
N ASN A 45 -4.83 -0.20 12.81
CA ASN A 45 -3.51 0.41 12.93
C ASN A 45 -2.40 -0.56 12.46
N GLU A 46 -2.50 -1.84 12.81
CA GLU A 46 -1.56 -2.87 12.35
C GLU A 46 -1.57 -3.01 10.82
N ILE A 47 -2.77 -3.09 10.22
CA ILE A 47 -2.93 -3.12 8.76
C ILE A 47 -2.26 -1.91 8.12
N LYS A 48 -2.54 -0.69 8.62
CA LYS A 48 -1.93 0.53 8.10
C LYS A 48 -0.41 0.51 8.20
N ASN A 49 0.14 0.03 9.32
CA ASN A 49 1.58 -0.09 9.49
C ASN A 49 2.19 -1.11 8.52
N CYS A 50 1.52 -2.24 8.27
CA CYS A 50 1.96 -3.23 7.29
C CYS A 50 1.91 -2.69 5.85
N GLU A 51 0.87 -1.93 5.51
CA GLU A 51 0.76 -1.25 4.20
C GLU A 51 1.87 -0.22 4.01
N ASP A 52 2.16 0.59 5.04
CA ASP A 52 3.20 1.61 5.00
C ASP A 52 4.62 1.00 4.95
N GLN A 53 4.89 -0.12 5.64
CA GLN A 53 6.18 -0.82 5.60
C GLN A 53 6.50 -1.44 4.24
N ASN A 54 5.47 -1.91 3.51
CA ASN A 54 5.64 -2.49 2.17
C ASN A 54 5.51 -1.45 1.05
N LYS A 55 5.33 -0.17 1.38
CA LYS A 55 5.07 0.86 0.40
C LYS A 55 6.35 1.27 -0.32
N LEU A 56 6.50 0.77 -1.54
CA LEU A 56 7.52 1.27 -2.45
C LEU A 56 7.24 2.75 -2.79
N VAL A 57 8.17 3.63 -2.42
CA VAL A 57 8.19 5.03 -2.85
C VAL A 57 9.27 5.19 -3.90
N VAL A 58 8.88 5.66 -5.09
CA VAL A 58 9.80 6.01 -6.18
C VAL A 58 9.61 7.47 -6.55
N ALA A 59 10.68 8.26 -6.42
CA ALA A 59 10.72 9.64 -6.83
C ALA A 59 11.80 9.85 -7.89
N VAL A 60 11.46 10.55 -8.98
CA VAL A 60 12.36 10.80 -10.10
C VAL A 60 12.56 12.31 -10.26
N GLY A 61 13.78 12.76 -10.03
CA GLY A 61 14.22 14.14 -10.20
C GLY A 61 14.85 14.35 -11.58
N PHE A 62 14.66 15.54 -12.14
CA PHE A 62 15.34 15.97 -13.37
C PHE A 62 16.18 17.21 -13.06
N ASP A 63 17.49 17.12 -13.33
CA ASP A 63 18.39 18.25 -13.28
C ASP A 63 18.44 18.92 -14.66
N LYS A 64 17.88 20.13 -14.74
CA LYS A 64 17.82 20.91 -15.99
C LYS A 64 19.21 21.34 -16.49
N ARG A 65 20.18 21.58 -15.60
CA ARG A 65 21.50 22.09 -15.96
C ARG A 65 22.29 21.07 -16.76
N TRP A 66 22.17 19.80 -16.37
CA TRP A 66 22.90 18.69 -17.00
C TRP A 66 22.02 17.83 -17.90
N SER A 67 20.71 18.09 -17.91
CA SER A 67 19.68 17.28 -18.57
C SER A 67 19.75 15.82 -18.14
N THR A 68 19.83 15.59 -16.83
CA THR A 68 20.02 14.26 -16.24
C THR A 68 18.91 13.92 -15.26
N TYR A 69 18.70 12.62 -15.05
CA TYR A 69 17.73 12.11 -14.10
C TYR A 69 18.41 11.43 -12.91
N ASN A 70 17.78 11.54 -11.74
CA ASN A 70 18.11 10.81 -10.53
C ASN A 70 16.85 10.11 -10.01
N CYS A 71 17.02 8.91 -9.46
CA CYS A 71 15.94 8.17 -8.82
C CYS A 71 16.21 8.03 -7.34
N ILE A 72 15.18 8.24 -6.51
CA ILE A 72 15.18 7.96 -5.08
C ILE A 72 14.18 6.84 -4.85
N VAL A 73 14.60 5.81 -4.14
CA VAL A 73 13.77 4.66 -3.78
C VAL A 73 13.75 4.51 -2.27
N LYS A 74 12.54 4.32 -1.73
CA LYS A 74 12.33 3.84 -0.37
C LYS A 74 11.50 2.56 -0.44
N PHE A 75 12.03 1.49 0.12
CA PHE A 75 11.36 0.20 0.16
C PHE A 75 11.75 -0.52 1.44
N GLU A 76 10.78 -0.81 2.32
CA GLU A 76 11.04 -1.41 3.63
C GLU A 76 12.12 -0.60 4.40
N ALA A 77 13.23 -1.24 4.80
CA ALA A 77 14.35 -0.59 5.48
C ALA A 77 15.36 0.08 4.53
N ASP A 78 15.27 -0.18 3.22
CA ASP A 78 16.21 0.34 2.24
C ASP A 78 15.81 1.74 1.75
N HIS A 79 16.76 2.66 1.87
CA HIS A 79 16.65 4.03 1.37
C HIS A 79 17.89 4.36 0.57
N PHE A 80 17.73 4.55 -0.74
CA PHE A 80 18.85 4.81 -1.62
C PHE A 80 18.46 5.67 -2.80
N SER A 81 19.47 6.29 -3.40
CA SER A 81 19.33 7.02 -4.66
C SER A 81 20.37 6.52 -5.65
N PHE A 82 20.07 6.65 -6.93
CA PHE A 82 21.02 6.33 -7.98
C PHE A 82 20.82 7.25 -9.18
N TYR A 83 21.94 7.54 -9.83
CA TYR A 83 21.97 8.32 -11.05
C TYR A 83 21.45 7.49 -12.21
N LEU A 84 20.52 8.06 -12.99
CA LEU A 84 19.91 7.37 -14.13
C LEU A 84 20.67 7.62 -15.43
N GLY A 85 21.18 8.84 -15.63
CA GLY A 85 21.83 9.24 -16.89
C GLY A 85 21.24 10.49 -17.51
N LYS A 86 21.73 10.81 -18.71
CA LYS A 86 21.22 11.90 -19.56
C LYS A 86 19.88 11.54 -20.19
N GLU A 87 19.00 12.52 -20.33
CA GLU A 87 17.64 12.34 -20.89
C GLU A 87 17.65 11.61 -22.24
N ASN A 88 18.49 12.05 -23.19
CA ASN A 88 18.53 11.45 -24.52
C ASN A 88 18.96 9.98 -24.48
N ALA A 89 19.94 9.63 -23.63
CA ALA A 89 20.38 8.25 -23.48
C ALA A 89 19.29 7.36 -22.87
N ILE A 90 18.56 7.90 -21.87
CA ILE A 90 17.44 7.22 -21.25
C ILE A 90 16.32 7.02 -22.28
N LYS A 91 15.92 8.05 -23.02
CA LYS A 91 14.91 7.96 -24.09
C LYS A 91 15.27 6.89 -25.12
N ASN A 92 16.51 6.90 -25.61
CA ASN A 92 16.98 5.88 -26.56
C ASN A 92 16.89 4.47 -25.98
N THR A 93 17.22 4.31 -24.69
CA THR A 93 17.13 3.01 -24.01
C THR A 93 15.68 2.57 -23.81
N LEU A 94 14.78 3.49 -23.44
CA LEU A 94 13.38 3.18 -23.18
C LEU A 94 12.55 3.05 -24.46
N GLN A 95 13.01 3.59 -25.59
CA GLN A 95 12.32 3.51 -26.88
C GLN A 95 11.96 2.07 -27.27
N GLN A 96 12.79 1.09 -26.88
CA GLN A 96 12.52 -0.34 -27.15
C GLN A 96 11.21 -0.85 -26.53
N PHE A 97 10.65 -0.15 -25.54
CA PHE A 97 9.39 -0.49 -24.88
C PHE A 97 8.18 0.27 -25.47
N HIS A 98 8.36 1.07 -26.53
CA HIS A 98 7.32 1.91 -27.11
C HIS A 98 7.24 1.80 -28.63
N GLN A 99 6.02 1.64 -29.16
CA GLN A 99 5.78 1.62 -30.61
C GLN A 99 5.97 3.01 -31.23
N LYS A 100 5.53 4.03 -30.50
CA LYS A 100 5.61 5.43 -30.92
C LYS A 100 6.94 6.01 -30.49
N ASP A 101 7.48 6.91 -31.30
CA ASP A 101 8.70 7.65 -30.97
C ASP A 101 8.50 8.50 -29.68
N ILE A 102 9.33 8.24 -28.68
CA ILE A 102 9.32 8.96 -27.40
C ILE A 102 10.36 10.08 -27.32
N SER A 103 11.18 10.29 -28.36
CA SER A 103 12.26 11.29 -28.37
C SER A 103 11.78 12.70 -28.00
N ARG A 104 10.58 13.08 -28.48
CA ARG A 104 9.94 14.39 -28.25
C ARG A 104 9.08 14.46 -27.00
N ARG A 105 8.94 13.36 -26.24
CA ARG A 105 8.11 13.34 -25.03
C ARG A 105 8.75 14.17 -23.93
N GLY A 106 7.93 14.89 -23.17
CA GLY A 106 8.40 15.80 -22.13
C GLY A 106 8.82 15.09 -20.83
N GLN A 107 9.38 15.86 -19.90
CA GLN A 107 9.91 15.36 -18.62
C GLN A 107 8.86 14.64 -17.77
N THR A 108 7.60 15.09 -17.78
CA THR A 108 6.51 14.45 -17.01
C THR A 108 6.32 13.00 -17.46
N PHE A 109 6.27 12.77 -18.77
CA PHE A 109 6.17 11.42 -19.34
C PHE A 109 7.36 10.58 -18.92
N MET A 110 8.58 11.09 -19.10
CA MET A 110 9.81 10.35 -18.74
C MET A 110 9.85 9.98 -17.25
N LYS A 111 9.41 10.88 -16.36
CA LYS A 111 9.38 10.61 -14.92
C LYS A 111 8.40 9.48 -14.57
N GLU A 112 7.21 9.47 -15.16
CA GLU A 112 6.24 8.40 -14.91
C GLU A 112 6.71 7.08 -15.50
N GLU A 113 7.26 7.08 -16.71
CA GLU A 113 7.81 5.88 -17.35
C GLU A 113 8.90 5.23 -16.50
N ILE A 114 9.87 6.04 -16.05
CA ILE A 114 10.95 5.56 -15.18
C ILE A 114 10.40 5.02 -13.85
N LYS A 115 9.39 5.69 -13.26
CA LYS A 115 8.77 5.22 -12.02
C LYS A 115 8.11 3.86 -12.20
N GLU A 116 7.38 3.64 -13.30
CA GLU A 116 6.71 2.37 -13.57
C GLU A 116 7.71 1.23 -13.69
N ILE A 117 8.77 1.43 -14.49
CA ILE A 117 9.84 0.45 -14.66
C ILE A 117 10.50 0.10 -13.32
N VAL A 118 10.86 1.12 -12.52
CA VAL A 118 11.47 0.91 -11.19
C VAL A 118 10.52 0.18 -10.26
N ARG A 119 9.21 0.52 -10.29
CA ARG A 119 8.18 -0.12 -9.47
C ARG A 119 8.01 -1.60 -9.78
N ALA A 120 8.10 -1.97 -11.06
CA ALA A 120 7.97 -3.35 -11.49
C ALA A 120 9.11 -4.24 -10.98
N VAL A 121 10.34 -3.72 -10.89
CA VAL A 121 11.53 -4.59 -10.72
C VAL A 121 12.21 -4.50 -9.35
N VAL A 122 12.19 -3.33 -8.70
CA VAL A 122 12.99 -3.11 -7.49
C VAL A 122 12.51 -3.93 -6.29
N PRO A 123 11.20 -4.06 -5.99
CA PRO A 123 10.74 -4.87 -4.86
C PRO A 123 11.21 -6.32 -4.95
N ASN A 124 11.05 -6.95 -6.12
CA ASN A 124 11.46 -8.33 -6.34
C ASN A 124 12.98 -8.48 -6.26
N HIS A 125 13.73 -7.50 -6.77
CA HIS A 125 15.18 -7.48 -6.66
C HIS A 125 15.65 -7.45 -5.20
N LEU A 126 15.10 -6.56 -4.38
CA LEU A 126 15.50 -6.40 -2.97
C LEU A 126 15.05 -7.60 -2.13
N LYS A 127 13.82 -8.10 -2.32
CA LYS A 127 13.30 -9.29 -1.63
C LYS A 127 14.09 -10.56 -1.92
N SER A 128 14.80 -10.63 -3.06
CA SER A 128 15.70 -11.75 -3.38
C SER A 128 17.01 -11.75 -2.57
N GLY A 129 17.18 -10.82 -1.62
CA GLY A 129 18.38 -10.67 -0.80
C GLY A 129 19.54 -9.96 -1.51
N ARG A 130 19.31 -9.39 -2.70
CA ARG A 130 20.32 -8.64 -3.45
C ARG A 130 20.45 -7.23 -2.92
N SER A 131 21.70 -6.75 -2.80
CA SER A 131 21.98 -5.41 -2.27
C SER A 131 21.54 -4.30 -3.23
N TYR A 132 20.91 -3.26 -2.67
CA TYR A 132 20.58 -2.02 -3.38
C TYR A 132 21.80 -1.34 -4.02
N LYS A 133 23.02 -1.59 -3.54
CA LYS A 133 24.26 -1.01 -4.10
C LYS A 133 24.52 -1.43 -5.54
N SER A 134 23.95 -2.57 -5.96
CA SER A 134 24.05 -3.06 -7.33
C SER A 134 23.00 -2.43 -8.27
N VAL A 135 22.05 -1.65 -7.74
CA VAL A 135 20.97 -1.04 -8.51
C VAL A 135 21.49 0.21 -9.23
N ASN A 136 21.47 0.15 -10.54
CA ASN A 136 21.72 1.26 -11.45
C ASN A 136 20.78 1.17 -12.65
N PHE A 137 20.74 2.20 -13.49
CA PHE A 137 19.80 2.25 -14.61
C PHE A 137 19.92 1.05 -15.56
N LYS A 138 21.14 0.66 -15.92
CA LYS A 138 21.38 -0.52 -16.77
C LYS A 138 20.78 -1.77 -16.13
N LYS A 139 21.03 -1.97 -14.83
CA LYS A 139 20.51 -3.13 -14.12
C LYS A 139 18.98 -3.15 -14.04
N ILE A 140 18.37 -1.99 -13.85
CA ILE A 140 16.90 -1.85 -13.84
C ILE A 140 16.32 -2.22 -15.20
N VAL A 141 16.91 -1.75 -16.29
CA VAL A 141 16.46 -2.08 -17.65
C VAL A 141 16.62 -3.58 -17.91
N GLU A 142 17.75 -4.20 -17.52
CA GLU A 142 17.95 -5.65 -17.63
C GLU A 142 16.87 -6.45 -16.87
N LEU A 143 16.57 -6.03 -15.63
CA LEU A 143 15.55 -6.68 -14.81
C LEU A 143 14.16 -6.50 -15.42
N TYR A 144 13.88 -5.36 -16.01
CA TYR A 144 12.58 -5.06 -16.61
C TYR A 144 12.34 -5.86 -17.89
N ILE A 145 13.37 -5.99 -18.73
CA ILE A 145 13.34 -6.90 -19.89
C ILE A 145 13.07 -8.33 -19.42
N SER A 146 13.78 -8.76 -18.37
CA SER A 146 13.68 -10.13 -17.84
C SER A 146 12.36 -10.43 -17.13
N SER A 147 11.67 -9.42 -16.60
CA SER A 147 10.42 -9.63 -15.86
C SER A 147 9.23 -9.88 -16.77
N GLY A 148 9.28 -9.48 -18.04
CA GLY A 148 8.14 -9.59 -18.95
C GLY A 148 7.00 -8.60 -18.63
N GLU A 149 7.20 -7.68 -17.68
CA GLU A 149 6.20 -6.70 -17.22
C GLU A 149 6.00 -5.54 -18.21
N TRP A 150 6.72 -5.54 -19.32
CA TRP A 150 6.63 -4.52 -20.36
C TRP A 150 5.37 -4.76 -21.21
N ASN A 151 4.47 -3.77 -21.23
CA ASN A 151 3.12 -3.92 -21.78
C ASN A 151 3.00 -3.69 -23.30
N TYR A 152 4.10 -3.73 -24.06
CA TYR A 152 4.15 -3.39 -25.49
C TYR A 152 3.27 -4.27 -26.40
N TRP A 153 2.93 -5.50 -26.00
CA TRP A 153 2.06 -6.40 -26.78
C TRP A 153 0.57 -6.30 -26.48
N LYS A 154 0.15 -5.54 -25.46
CA LYS A 154 -1.26 -5.54 -25.03
C LYS A 154 -2.19 -4.67 -25.87
N ASP A 155 -1.63 -3.77 -26.68
CA ASP A 155 -2.37 -2.88 -27.58
C ASP A 155 -2.13 -3.26 -29.06
N VAL A 156 -2.48 -4.51 -29.43
CA VAL A 156 -2.71 -4.92 -30.83
C VAL A 156 -4.20 -5.18 -31.01
#